data_AF-A0A965S7U1-F1
#
_entry.id   AF-A0A965S7U1-F1
#
_cell.length_a   1.000
_cell.length_b   1.000
_cell.length_c   1.000
_cell.angle_alpha   90.00
_cell.angle_beta   90.00
_cell.angle_gamma   90.00
#
_symmetry.space_group_name_H-M   'P 1'
#
loop_
_entity.id
_entity.type
_entity.pdbx_description
1 polymer ?
#
loop_
_entity_poly.entity_id
_entity_poly.type
_entity_poly.pdbx_seq_one_letter_code
_entity_poly.pdbx_strand_id
1 'polypeptide(L)'
;MPMHTFHMVRGYLNVLRCLGMFLPAVNLHVMEVQYGIAHLTRFGYIALEEGWNKGSQVMLKLPFSTMDTAVLNPVFKTIIRALLRLYPEIQQHLVRIQETQIAAICKTNSDNIKQYLNQLQKLDYLVYLPRQDKLFLTFLKPRADGDIWDWPQALYENRKTQQYQRLCNMMLYLNEQHRCLQQYLLQLFSAPADTSCGNCMHCKRNAHIQLVKSIVIKQFELNKTQNFKYLREQLDVELEMYLPEYIQQLLASEYIKIVNAEGPLENLTFVLQRPWH
;
A
#
# COMPACT_ATOMS: atom_id res chain seq x y z
N MET A 1 39.36 -9.42 -14.76
CA MET A 1 38.21 -10.35 -14.85
C MET A 1 37.03 -9.58 -15.41
N PRO A 2 36.32 -10.08 -16.43
CA PRO A 2 35.27 -9.31 -17.08
C PRO A 2 34.09 -9.17 -16.12
N MET A 3 33.71 -7.92 -15.84
CA MET A 3 32.45 -7.60 -15.18
C MET A 3 31.32 -8.02 -16.14
N HIS A 4 30.73 -9.19 -15.92
CA HIS A 4 29.56 -9.63 -16.68
C HIS A 4 28.37 -8.73 -16.33
N THR A 5 28.13 -7.71 -17.15
CA THR A 5 26.96 -6.83 -17.09
C THR A 5 25.77 -7.53 -17.74
N PHE A 6 24.81 -7.98 -16.94
CA PHE A 6 23.60 -8.61 -17.44
C PHE A 6 22.55 -7.56 -17.86
N HIS A 7 22.09 -7.63 -19.11
CA HIS A 7 21.16 -6.68 -19.72
C HIS A 7 19.70 -7.16 -19.60
N MET A 8 18.76 -6.46 -18.92
CA MET A 8 17.40 -7.00 -18.67
C MET A 8 16.22 -6.04 -18.87
N VAL A 9 15.23 -6.38 -19.71
CA VAL A 9 14.16 -5.48 -20.22
C VAL A 9 13.02 -5.16 -19.21
N ARG A 10 12.59 -3.87 -19.16
CA ARG A 10 11.35 -3.22 -18.61
C ARG A 10 11.01 -3.32 -17.11
N GLY A 11 9.97 -2.62 -16.60
CA GLY A 11 9.53 -2.52 -15.18
C GLY A 11 8.16 -3.16 -14.81
N TYR A 12 7.91 -3.32 -13.50
CA TYR A 12 6.82 -4.00 -12.74
C TYR A 12 6.40 -5.43 -13.15
N LEU A 13 6.02 -5.68 -14.40
CA LEU A 13 5.90 -7.06 -14.94
C LEU A 13 7.26 -7.78 -15.03
N ASN A 14 8.34 -7.02 -14.86
CA ASN A 14 9.69 -7.47 -15.13
C ASN A 14 10.45 -7.90 -13.89
N VAL A 15 9.93 -7.65 -12.67
CA VAL A 15 10.36 -8.44 -11.52
C VAL A 15 10.02 -9.91 -11.79
N LEU A 16 8.79 -10.19 -12.23
CA LEU A 16 8.35 -11.55 -12.61
C LEU A 16 9.11 -12.15 -13.80
N ARG A 17 9.48 -11.35 -14.80
CA ARG A 17 10.24 -11.84 -15.96
C ARG A 17 11.73 -12.08 -15.69
N CYS A 18 12.36 -11.26 -14.82
CA CYS A 18 13.72 -11.48 -14.34
C CYS A 18 13.79 -12.66 -13.37
N LEU A 19 12.76 -12.83 -12.54
CA LEU A 19 12.53 -14.05 -11.77
C LEU A 19 12.41 -15.25 -12.70
N GLY A 20 11.71 -15.18 -13.83
CA GLY A 20 11.63 -16.29 -14.78
C GLY A 20 12.97 -16.85 -15.29
N MET A 21 14.07 -16.07 -15.26
CA MET A 21 15.43 -16.56 -15.57
C MET A 21 16.22 -16.98 -14.33
N PHE A 22 15.88 -16.45 -13.15
CA PHE A 22 16.53 -16.76 -11.87
C PHE A 22 15.89 -17.95 -11.13
N LEU A 23 14.57 -18.13 -11.27
CA LEU A 23 13.76 -19.23 -10.74
C LEU A 23 14.15 -20.62 -11.28
N PRO A 24 14.53 -20.80 -12.56
CA PRO A 24 15.05 -22.09 -13.00
C PRO A 24 16.44 -22.38 -12.39
N ALA A 25 17.24 -21.36 -12.10
CA ALA A 25 18.55 -21.52 -11.46
C ALA A 25 18.45 -21.70 -9.94
N VAL A 26 17.41 -21.12 -9.33
CA VAL A 26 17.17 -21.10 -7.90
C VAL A 26 15.77 -21.64 -7.69
N ASN A 27 15.68 -22.92 -7.31
CA ASN A 27 14.45 -23.70 -7.14
C ASN A 27 13.58 -23.20 -5.96
N LEU A 28 13.19 -21.93 -5.98
CA LEU A 28 12.44 -21.20 -4.96
C LEU A 28 11.15 -20.65 -5.57
N HIS A 29 10.15 -20.42 -4.73
CA HIS A 29 8.88 -19.88 -5.19
C HIS A 29 9.02 -18.39 -5.55
N VAL A 30 8.27 -17.93 -6.55
CA VAL A 30 8.32 -16.54 -7.07
C VAL A 30 8.21 -15.50 -5.95
N MET A 31 7.29 -15.72 -5.01
CA MET A 31 7.10 -14.82 -3.87
C MET A 31 8.30 -14.78 -2.93
N GLU A 32 8.93 -15.93 -2.67
CA GLU A 32 10.10 -16.00 -1.78
C GLU A 32 11.27 -15.21 -2.35
N VAL A 33 11.48 -15.31 -3.66
CA VAL A 33 12.55 -14.56 -4.31
C VAL A 33 12.24 -13.05 -4.31
N GLN A 34 10.97 -12.66 -4.50
CA GLN A 34 10.57 -11.25 -4.36
C GLN A 34 10.84 -10.71 -2.95
N TYR A 35 10.45 -11.46 -1.91
CA TYR A 35 10.71 -11.09 -0.54
C TYR A 35 12.23 -11.04 -0.27
N GLY A 36 12.99 -12.02 -0.74
CA GLY A 36 14.45 -12.06 -0.62
C GLY A 36 15.09 -10.82 -1.22
N ILE A 37 14.74 -10.46 -2.46
CA ILE A 37 15.22 -9.25 -3.12
C ILE A 37 14.84 -7.99 -2.33
N ALA A 38 13.60 -7.88 -1.85
CA ALA A 38 13.16 -6.74 -1.05
C ALA A 38 13.95 -6.63 0.27
N HIS A 39 14.24 -7.76 0.91
CA HIS A 39 15.06 -7.82 2.11
C HIS A 39 16.50 -7.39 1.83
N LEU A 40 17.15 -7.95 0.81
CA LEU A 40 18.51 -7.59 0.41
C LEU A 40 18.63 -6.11 0.05
N THR A 41 17.61 -5.56 -0.62
CA THR A 41 17.55 -4.13 -0.96
C THR A 41 17.49 -3.28 0.31
N ARG A 42 16.62 -3.66 1.25
CA ARG A 42 16.43 -2.93 2.51
C ARG A 42 17.62 -3.02 3.47
N PHE A 43 18.41 -4.09 3.38
CA PHE A 43 19.67 -4.26 4.11
C PHE A 43 20.87 -3.62 3.38
N GLY A 44 20.65 -3.00 2.22
CA GLY A 44 21.70 -2.30 1.47
C GLY A 44 22.74 -3.23 0.84
N TYR A 45 22.38 -4.50 0.56
CA TYR A 45 23.22 -5.40 -0.22
C TYR A 45 23.08 -5.18 -1.72
N ILE A 46 21.87 -4.83 -2.15
CA ILE A 46 21.54 -4.57 -3.54
C ILE A 46 20.75 -3.26 -3.66
N ALA A 47 20.83 -2.59 -4.79
CA ALA A 47 19.95 -1.49 -5.17
C ALA A 47 19.17 -1.91 -6.41
N LEU A 48 17.86 -1.67 -6.39
CA LEU A 48 17.01 -1.81 -7.55
C LEU A 48 16.68 -0.42 -8.09
N GLU A 49 17.15 -0.13 -9.30
CA GLU A 49 16.87 1.13 -9.99
C GLU A 49 15.96 0.90 -11.18
N GLU A 50 14.88 1.66 -11.27
CA GLU A 50 14.02 1.70 -12.45
C GLU A 50 14.57 2.72 -13.45
N GLY A 51 15.00 2.26 -14.63
CA GLY A 51 15.58 3.11 -15.68
C GLY A 51 14.62 4.14 -16.30
N TRP A 52 13.38 4.24 -15.80
CA TRP A 52 12.30 5.07 -16.35
C TRP A 52 12.64 6.56 -16.47
N ASN A 53 13.63 7.06 -15.73
CA ASN A 53 13.94 8.49 -15.72
C ASN A 53 15.15 8.89 -16.60
N LYS A 54 15.85 7.94 -17.21
CA LYS A 54 16.91 8.25 -18.19
C LYS A 54 16.33 8.12 -19.59
N GLY A 55 15.78 9.22 -20.11
CA GLY A 55 15.45 9.33 -21.53
C GLY A 55 16.69 9.09 -22.39
N SER A 56 16.52 8.82 -23.68
CA SER A 56 17.66 8.63 -24.57
C SER A 56 18.56 9.85 -24.55
N GLN A 57 19.87 9.65 -24.56
CA GLN A 57 20.85 10.74 -24.54
C GLN A 57 21.79 10.64 -25.74
N VAL A 58 22.17 11.78 -26.31
CA VAL A 58 23.12 11.86 -27.41
C VAL A 58 24.15 12.93 -27.12
N MET A 59 25.41 12.66 -27.47
CA MET A 59 26.46 13.66 -27.62
C MET A 59 27.06 13.51 -29.00
N LEU A 60 27.13 14.59 -29.77
CA LEU A 60 27.70 14.60 -31.10
C LEU A 60 29.21 14.82 -31.01
N LYS A 61 30.00 13.94 -31.63
CA LYS A 61 31.47 14.05 -31.65
C LYS A 61 31.99 14.84 -32.85
N LEU A 62 31.26 14.82 -33.96
CA LEU A 62 31.68 15.47 -35.20
C LEU A 62 31.64 17.01 -35.09
N PRO A 63 32.71 17.71 -35.46
CA PRO A 63 32.63 19.16 -35.63
C PRO A 63 31.74 19.50 -36.83
N PHE A 64 30.92 20.56 -36.70
CA PHE A 64 29.98 20.99 -37.75
C PHE A 64 30.64 21.19 -39.13
N SER A 65 31.91 21.62 -39.14
CA SER A 65 32.71 21.83 -40.36
C SER A 65 32.87 20.59 -41.25
N THR A 66 32.71 19.39 -40.70
CA THR A 66 32.88 18.13 -41.44
C THR A 66 31.58 17.60 -42.07
N MET A 67 30.45 18.24 -41.79
CA MET A 67 29.12 17.81 -42.22
C MET A 67 28.89 17.87 -43.73
N ASP A 68 29.56 18.79 -44.41
CA ASP A 68 29.37 19.03 -45.85
C ASP A 68 30.27 18.16 -46.73
N THR A 69 31.13 17.32 -46.13
CA THR A 69 31.96 16.36 -46.86
C THR A 69 31.10 15.36 -47.65
N ALA A 70 31.56 14.96 -48.84
CA ALA A 70 30.85 14.04 -49.74
C ALA A 70 30.72 12.60 -49.20
N VAL A 71 31.34 12.30 -48.07
CA VAL A 71 31.43 10.95 -47.47
C VAL A 71 30.20 10.61 -46.62
N LEU A 72 29.46 11.61 -46.14
CA LEU A 72 28.32 11.38 -45.25
C LEU A 72 27.02 11.12 -46.03
N ASN A 73 26.32 10.03 -45.70
CA ASN A 73 25.02 9.69 -46.27
C ASN A 73 24.01 10.86 -46.08
N PRO A 74 23.22 11.23 -47.12
CA PRO A 74 22.23 12.31 -47.02
C PRO A 74 21.21 12.14 -45.87
N VAL A 75 20.85 10.89 -45.53
CA VAL A 75 19.96 10.60 -44.40
C VAL A 75 20.61 10.98 -43.08
N PHE A 76 21.89 10.62 -42.89
CA PHE A 76 22.66 10.99 -41.70
C PHE A 76 22.85 12.50 -41.58
N LYS A 77 23.12 13.20 -42.70
CA LYS A 77 23.17 14.67 -42.72
C LYS A 77 21.88 15.29 -42.21
N THR A 78 20.73 14.74 -42.62
CA THR A 78 19.42 15.23 -42.22
C THR A 78 19.17 15.02 -40.73
N ILE A 79 19.52 13.85 -40.19
CA ILE A 79 19.36 13.54 -38.76
C ILE A 79 20.28 14.39 -37.89
N ILE A 80 21.55 14.56 -38.27
CA ILE A 80 22.50 15.38 -37.51
C ILE A 80 22.08 16.86 -37.52
N ARG A 81 21.60 17.38 -38.66
CA ARG A 81 21.05 18.75 -38.72
C ARG A 81 19.81 18.92 -37.85
N ALA A 82 18.93 17.91 -37.82
CA ALA A 82 17.77 17.92 -36.93
C ALA A 82 18.19 17.90 -35.44
N LEU A 83 19.19 17.10 -35.08
CA LEU A 83 19.75 17.05 -33.73
C LEU A 83 20.34 18.40 -33.30
N LEU A 84 21.17 19.03 -34.14
CA LEU A 84 21.76 20.34 -33.85
C LEU A 84 20.71 21.45 -33.72
N ARG A 85 19.60 21.36 -34.48
CA ARG A 85 18.50 22.33 -34.40
C ARG A 85 17.67 22.17 -33.12
N LEU A 86 17.44 20.95 -32.68
CA LEU A 86 16.63 20.64 -31.50
C LEU A 86 17.42 20.74 -30.19
N TYR A 87 18.70 20.42 -30.22
CA TYR A 87 19.56 20.27 -29.05
C TYR A 87 20.88 21.02 -29.30
N PRO A 88 20.94 22.35 -29.09
CA PRO A 88 22.12 23.15 -29.42
C PRO A 88 23.38 22.74 -28.62
N GLU A 89 23.21 22.24 -27.40
CA GLU A 89 24.31 21.82 -26.52
C GLU A 89 24.85 20.41 -26.82
N ILE A 90 24.30 19.72 -27.83
CA ILE A 90 24.60 18.30 -28.11
C ILE A 90 26.07 18.04 -28.47
N GLN A 91 26.82 19.06 -28.87
CA GLN A 91 28.26 18.94 -29.19
C GLN A 91 29.15 19.00 -27.94
N GLN A 92 28.70 19.65 -26.87
CA GLN A 92 29.50 19.86 -25.66
C GLN A 92 29.14 18.85 -24.56
N HIS A 93 27.87 18.46 -24.50
CA HIS A 93 27.35 17.62 -23.44
C HIS A 93 26.48 16.50 -23.99
N LEU A 94 26.29 15.48 -23.14
CA LEU A 94 25.39 14.38 -23.40
C LEU A 94 23.96 14.82 -23.01
N VAL A 95 23.16 15.16 -24.02
CA VAL A 95 21.85 15.80 -23.86
C VAL A 95 20.73 14.77 -23.99
N ARG A 96 19.69 14.90 -23.17
CA ARG A 96 18.47 14.06 -23.27
C ARG A 96 17.66 14.46 -24.50
N ILE A 97 17.39 13.48 -25.36
CA ILE A 97 16.65 13.64 -26.61
C ILE A 97 15.32 12.88 -26.59
N GLN A 98 14.40 13.26 -27.47
CA GLN A 98 13.17 12.54 -27.77
C GLN A 98 13.19 12.07 -29.22
N GLU A 99 13.29 10.77 -29.47
CA GLU A 99 13.34 10.22 -30.83
C GLU A 99 12.08 10.49 -31.63
N THR A 100 10.93 10.65 -30.97
CA THR A 100 9.66 11.02 -31.61
C THR A 100 9.70 12.42 -32.22
N GLN A 101 10.36 13.38 -31.56
CA GLN A 101 10.51 14.75 -32.08
C GLN A 101 11.46 14.77 -33.29
N ILE A 102 12.56 14.04 -33.22
CA ILE A 102 13.52 13.92 -34.33
C ILE A 102 12.85 13.21 -35.52
N ALA A 103 12.10 12.14 -35.26
CA ALA A 103 11.35 11.40 -36.25
C ALA A 103 10.35 12.29 -37.02
N ALA A 104 9.64 13.18 -36.32
CA ALA A 104 8.71 14.12 -36.93
C ALA A 104 9.41 15.09 -37.89
N ILE A 105 10.58 15.64 -37.52
CA ILE A 105 11.36 16.53 -38.39
C ILE A 105 11.93 15.78 -39.60
N CYS A 106 12.45 14.58 -39.38
CA CYS A 106 13.06 13.76 -40.41
C CYS A 106 12.02 13.01 -41.28
N LYS A 107 10.72 13.13 -41.00
CA LYS A 107 9.62 12.41 -41.66
C LYS A 107 9.83 10.88 -41.67
N THR A 108 10.24 10.34 -40.52
CA THR A 108 10.47 8.89 -40.32
C THR A 108 9.81 8.42 -39.03
N ASN A 109 9.98 7.14 -38.66
CA ASN A 109 9.52 6.61 -37.37
C ASN A 109 10.66 6.58 -36.33
N SER A 110 10.30 6.65 -35.06
CA SER A 110 11.21 6.60 -33.91
C SER A 110 12.14 5.37 -33.91
N ASP A 111 11.68 4.20 -34.34
CA ASP A 111 12.52 3.00 -34.43
C ASP A 111 13.63 3.13 -35.49
N ASN A 112 13.34 3.78 -36.62
CA ASN A 112 14.35 4.07 -37.64
C ASN A 112 15.37 5.09 -37.12
N ILE A 113 14.93 6.11 -36.38
CA ILE A 113 15.85 7.06 -35.72
C ILE A 113 16.80 6.33 -34.77
N LYS A 114 16.31 5.39 -33.95
CA LYS A 114 17.18 4.57 -33.08
C LYS A 114 18.21 3.77 -33.88
N GLN A 115 17.80 3.17 -35.00
CA GLN A 115 18.72 2.43 -35.86
C GLN A 115 19.80 3.34 -36.47
N TYR A 116 19.41 4.51 -36.97
CA TYR A 116 20.36 5.48 -37.53
C TYR A 116 21.31 6.04 -36.48
N LEU A 117 20.84 6.33 -35.26
CA LEU A 117 21.71 6.77 -34.15
C LEU A 117 22.72 5.67 -33.77
N ASN A 118 22.28 4.41 -33.72
CA ASN A 118 23.19 3.27 -33.49
C ASN A 118 24.23 3.12 -34.63
N GLN A 119 23.84 3.36 -35.88
CA GLN A 119 24.77 3.34 -37.01
C GLN A 119 25.78 4.50 -36.94
N LEU A 120 25.32 5.71 -36.62
CA LEU A 120 26.18 6.87 -36.41
C LEU A 120 27.17 6.65 -35.25
N GLN A 121 26.74 5.97 -34.19
CA GLN A 121 27.63 5.56 -33.11
C GLN A 121 28.68 4.54 -33.58
N LYS A 122 28.32 3.56 -34.41
CA LYS A 122 29.29 2.60 -34.97
C LYS A 122 30.34 3.27 -35.85
N LEU A 123 29.98 4.38 -36.49
CA LEU A 123 30.89 5.22 -37.28
C LEU A 123 31.65 6.23 -36.42
N ASP A 124 31.50 6.17 -35.09
CA ASP A 124 32.10 7.09 -34.10
C ASP A 124 31.73 8.58 -34.28
N TYR A 125 30.61 8.85 -34.94
CA TYR A 125 30.13 10.21 -35.21
C TYR A 125 29.40 10.84 -34.03
N LEU A 126 28.88 10.02 -33.12
CA LEU A 126 28.20 10.43 -31.90
C LEU A 126 28.28 9.34 -30.83
N VAL A 127 27.99 9.71 -29.59
CA VAL A 127 27.68 8.81 -28.49
C VAL A 127 26.16 8.79 -28.33
N TYR A 128 25.54 7.61 -28.42
CA TYR A 128 24.11 7.42 -28.20
C TYR A 128 23.87 6.45 -27.04
N LEU A 129 23.21 6.95 -25.99
CA LEU A 129 22.70 6.13 -24.90
C LEU A 129 21.18 5.97 -25.10
N PRO A 130 20.71 4.84 -25.64
CA PRO A 130 19.28 4.63 -25.84
C PRO A 130 18.56 4.63 -24.48
N ARG A 131 17.31 5.10 -24.46
CA ARG A 131 16.42 5.03 -23.30
C ARG A 131 16.40 3.59 -22.77
N GLN A 132 16.82 3.44 -21.53
CA GLN A 132 16.84 2.15 -20.85
C GLN A 132 15.55 2.03 -20.05
N ASP A 133 14.51 1.42 -20.62
CA ASP A 133 13.24 1.22 -19.90
C ASP A 133 13.33 0.19 -18.73
N LYS A 134 14.55 -0.27 -18.42
CA LYS A 134 14.93 -1.53 -17.77
C LYS A 134 15.16 -1.37 -16.26
N LEU A 135 14.85 -2.41 -15.48
CA LEU A 135 15.21 -2.49 -14.07
C LEU A 135 16.69 -2.92 -13.94
N PHE A 136 17.47 -2.21 -13.14
CA PHE A 136 18.86 -2.55 -12.83
C PHE A 136 18.95 -3.06 -11.40
N LEU A 137 19.69 -4.15 -11.21
CA LEU A 137 20.12 -4.61 -9.89
C LEU A 137 21.61 -4.33 -9.76
N THR A 138 21.98 -3.48 -8.81
CA THR A 138 23.36 -3.13 -8.50
C THR A 138 23.75 -3.75 -7.18
N PHE A 139 24.85 -4.52 -7.13
CA PHE A 139 25.42 -4.98 -5.87
C PHE A 139 26.14 -3.81 -5.19
N LEU A 140 25.72 -3.45 -3.99
CA LEU A 140 26.30 -2.35 -3.21
C LEU A 140 27.48 -2.80 -2.35
N LYS A 141 27.60 -4.11 -2.12
CA LYS A 141 28.66 -4.73 -1.33
C LYS A 141 29.39 -5.78 -2.17
N PRO A 142 30.69 -6.01 -1.93
CA PRO A 142 31.40 -7.13 -2.53
C PRO A 142 30.73 -8.45 -2.12
N ARG A 143 30.90 -9.48 -2.95
CA ARG A 143 30.47 -10.83 -2.60
C ARG A 143 31.18 -11.26 -1.33
N ALA A 144 30.42 -11.51 -0.27
CA ALA A 144 30.92 -12.16 0.92
C ALA A 144 31.04 -13.67 0.65
N ASP A 145 32.14 -14.27 1.11
CA ASP A 145 32.24 -15.73 1.19
C ASP A 145 31.25 -16.25 2.23
N GLY A 146 30.67 -17.43 1.98
CA GLY A 146 29.32 -17.86 2.41
C GLY A 146 28.98 -17.78 3.90
N ASP A 147 29.95 -17.55 4.78
CA ASP A 147 29.78 -17.54 6.23
C ASP A 147 29.84 -16.13 6.85
N ILE A 148 30.25 -15.10 6.09
CA ILE A 148 30.41 -13.73 6.59
C ILE A 148 29.26 -12.88 6.04
N TRP A 149 28.04 -13.20 6.44
CA TRP A 149 26.91 -12.33 6.19
C TRP A 149 26.63 -11.50 7.43
N ASP A 150 26.83 -10.19 7.34
CA ASP A 150 26.36 -9.25 8.36
C ASP A 150 24.83 -9.14 8.28
N TRP A 151 24.13 -10.20 8.69
CA TRP A 151 22.70 -10.17 8.84
C TRP A 151 22.38 -9.46 10.16
N PRO A 152 21.75 -8.29 10.15
CA PRO A 152 21.42 -7.58 11.37
C PRO A 152 20.26 -8.30 12.06
N GLN A 153 20.58 -9.34 12.84
CA GLN A 153 19.64 -10.18 13.58
C GLN A 153 18.63 -9.34 14.37
N ALA A 154 19.10 -8.30 15.03
CA ALA A 154 18.27 -7.34 15.77
C ALA A 154 17.19 -6.66 14.88
N LEU A 155 17.50 -6.34 13.62
CA LEU A 155 16.50 -5.77 12.69
C LEU A 155 15.46 -6.79 12.27
N TYR A 156 15.85 -8.05 12.10
CA TYR A 156 14.91 -9.13 11.81
C TYR A 156 13.98 -9.41 13.00
N GLU A 157 14.54 -9.54 14.20
CA GLU A 157 13.78 -9.75 15.44
C GLU A 157 12.81 -8.60 15.71
N ASN A 158 13.26 -7.34 15.57
CA ASN A 158 12.38 -6.18 15.67
C ASN A 158 11.22 -6.18 14.67
N ARG A 159 11.41 -6.72 13.46
CA ARG A 159 10.31 -6.86 12.51
C ARG A 159 9.34 -7.97 12.91
N LYS A 160 9.86 -9.09 13.38
CA LYS A 160 9.05 -10.22 13.84
C LYS A 160 8.17 -9.80 15.02
N THR A 161 8.73 -9.06 15.98
CA THR A 161 7.97 -8.53 17.12
C THR A 161 6.92 -7.52 16.68
N GLN A 162 7.25 -6.58 15.78
CA GLN A 162 6.26 -5.63 15.24
C GLN A 162 5.12 -6.33 14.48
N GLN A 163 5.41 -7.37 13.69
CA GLN A 163 4.36 -8.13 13.00
C GLN A 163 3.46 -8.86 13.99
N TYR A 164 4.05 -9.48 15.02
CA TYR A 164 3.30 -10.14 16.08
C TYR A 164 2.39 -9.14 16.83
N GLN A 165 2.91 -7.97 17.20
CA GLN A 165 2.13 -6.91 17.85
C GLN A 165 0.96 -6.44 16.98
N ARG A 166 1.17 -6.28 15.67
CA ARG A 166 0.08 -5.92 14.73
C ARG A 166 -1.03 -6.96 14.71
N LEU A 167 -0.67 -8.24 14.70
CA LEU A 167 -1.64 -9.34 14.75
C LEU A 167 -2.42 -9.33 16.07
N CYS A 168 -1.73 -9.20 17.20
CA CYS A 168 -2.37 -9.09 18.51
C CYS A 168 -3.36 -7.91 18.58
N ASN A 169 -2.93 -6.74 18.12
CA ASN A 169 -3.77 -5.54 18.06
C ASN A 169 -5.02 -5.75 17.18
N MET A 170 -4.87 -6.47 16.07
CA MET A 170 -5.99 -6.79 15.18
C MET A 170 -6.95 -7.81 15.79
N MET A 171 -6.45 -8.78 16.54
CA MET A 171 -7.31 -9.69 17.31
C MET A 171 -8.10 -8.94 18.38
N LEU A 172 -7.44 -8.02 19.12
CA LEU A 172 -8.12 -7.18 20.10
C LEU A 172 -9.19 -6.29 19.45
N TYR A 173 -8.93 -5.78 18.23
CA TYR A 173 -9.91 -5.01 17.45
C TYR A 173 -11.16 -5.82 17.11
N LEU A 174 -10.99 -7.04 16.64
CA LEU A 174 -12.11 -7.89 16.24
C LEU A 174 -12.97 -8.34 17.43
N ASN A 175 -12.36 -8.45 18.62
CA ASN A 175 -13.03 -8.88 19.84
C ASN A 175 -13.55 -7.72 20.71
N GLU A 176 -13.36 -6.46 20.29
CA GLU A 176 -13.88 -5.30 21.02
C GLU A 176 -15.41 -5.25 20.90
N GLN A 177 -16.11 -5.07 22.04
CA GLN A 177 -17.58 -5.10 22.09
C GLN A 177 -18.21 -3.83 22.66
N HIS A 178 -17.43 -2.98 23.33
CA HIS A 178 -17.98 -1.89 24.14
C HIS A 178 -17.49 -0.52 23.69
N ARG A 179 -16.22 -0.42 23.29
CA ARG A 179 -15.64 0.85 22.84
C ARG A 179 -16.04 1.19 21.41
N CYS A 180 -16.08 2.49 21.12
CA CYS A 180 -16.26 2.98 19.77
C CYS A 180 -15.18 2.40 18.84
N LEU A 181 -15.58 1.66 17.80
CA LEU A 181 -14.64 1.01 16.87
C LEU A 181 -13.73 2.01 16.17
N GLN A 182 -14.27 3.16 15.78
CA GLN A 182 -13.49 4.20 15.12
C GLN A 182 -12.45 4.81 16.05
N GLN A 183 -12.82 5.08 17.31
CA GLN A 183 -11.89 5.58 18.31
C GLN A 183 -10.78 4.57 18.56
N TYR A 184 -11.14 3.30 18.69
CA TYR A 184 -10.18 2.22 18.89
C TYR A 184 -9.25 2.04 17.68
N LEU A 185 -9.77 2.14 16.45
CA LEU A 185 -8.98 2.14 15.22
C LEU A 185 -7.97 3.31 15.20
N LEU A 186 -8.41 4.52 15.53
CA LEU A 186 -7.54 5.70 15.57
C LEU A 186 -6.39 5.52 16.57
N GLN A 187 -6.67 4.96 17.75
CA GLN A 187 -5.64 4.64 18.74
C GLN A 187 -4.61 3.64 18.21
N LEU A 188 -5.02 2.62 17.46
CA LEU A 188 -4.09 1.67 16.82
C LEU A 188 -3.13 2.34 15.84
N PHE A 189 -3.56 3.42 15.18
CA PHE A 189 -2.74 4.23 14.28
C PHE A 189 -2.08 5.43 14.97
N SER A 190 -2.11 5.51 16.31
CA SER A 190 -1.58 6.63 17.09
C SER A 190 -2.14 7.99 16.67
N ALA A 191 -3.38 8.00 16.19
CA ALA A 191 -4.13 9.20 15.84
C ALA A 191 -4.96 9.68 17.05
N PRO A 192 -5.23 11.00 17.17
CA PRO A 192 -6.06 11.54 18.24
C PRO A 192 -7.47 10.94 18.18
N ALA A 193 -8.02 10.61 19.35
CA ALA A 193 -9.23 9.80 19.47
C ALA A 193 -10.03 10.21 20.72
N ASP A 194 -10.44 11.49 20.77
CA ASP A 194 -11.02 12.09 21.97
C ASP A 194 -12.53 11.89 22.08
N THR A 195 -13.20 11.60 20.96
CA THR A 195 -14.66 11.50 20.90
C THR A 195 -15.13 10.20 20.26
N SER A 196 -16.26 9.67 20.76
CA SER A 196 -16.96 8.57 20.13
C SER A 196 -17.58 9.03 18.81
N CYS A 197 -17.52 8.21 17.76
CA CYS A 197 -17.98 8.63 16.43
C CYS A 197 -19.50 8.70 16.25
N GLY A 198 -20.30 8.17 17.18
CA GLY A 198 -21.77 8.14 17.10
C GLY A 198 -22.36 7.15 16.09
N ASN A 199 -21.61 6.79 15.04
CA ASN A 199 -22.14 6.06 13.88
C ASN A 199 -21.72 4.59 13.78
N CYS A 200 -20.69 4.16 14.53
CA CYS A 200 -20.28 2.75 14.52
C CYS A 200 -21.27 1.85 15.27
N MET A 201 -21.17 0.54 15.04
CA MET A 201 -22.06 -0.46 15.65
C MET A 201 -22.13 -0.35 17.17
N HIS A 202 -20.99 -0.20 17.87
CA HIS A 202 -20.99 -0.05 19.33
C HIS A 202 -21.61 1.27 19.79
N CYS A 203 -21.40 2.38 19.06
CA CYS A 203 -22.04 3.66 19.39
C CYS A 203 -23.56 3.58 19.24
N LYS A 204 -24.05 2.98 18.16
CA LYS A 204 -25.48 2.77 17.93
C LYS A 204 -26.09 1.87 18.99
N ARG A 205 -25.45 0.73 19.29
CA ARG A 205 -25.86 -0.17 20.38
C ARG A 205 -25.94 0.58 21.71
N ASN A 206 -24.89 1.32 22.08
CA ASN A 206 -24.88 2.08 23.33
C ASN A 206 -26.00 3.13 23.37
N ALA A 207 -26.26 3.83 22.26
CA ALA A 207 -27.37 4.78 22.18
C ALA A 207 -28.74 4.10 22.35
N HIS A 208 -28.95 2.93 21.71
CA HIS A 208 -30.18 2.14 21.85
C HIS A 208 -30.37 1.65 23.30
N ILE A 209 -29.31 1.16 23.95
CA ILE A 209 -29.35 0.76 25.36
C ILE A 209 -29.73 1.95 26.26
N GLN A 210 -29.18 3.15 26.01
CA GLN A 210 -29.55 4.35 26.78
C GLN A 210 -31.01 4.75 26.57
N LEU A 211 -31.54 4.63 25.34
CA LEU A 211 -32.95 4.87 25.05
C LEU A 211 -33.85 3.88 25.80
N VAL A 212 -33.56 2.58 25.70
CA VAL A 212 -34.28 1.52 26.43
C VAL A 212 -34.26 1.80 27.93
N LYS A 213 -33.10 2.13 28.49
CA LYS A 213 -32.95 2.52 29.90
C LYS A 213 -33.89 3.67 30.25
N SER A 214 -33.92 4.74 29.45
CA SER A 214 -34.77 5.91 29.71
C SER A 214 -36.27 5.57 29.67
N ILE A 215 -36.69 4.71 28.75
CA ILE A 215 -38.09 4.29 28.61
C ILE A 215 -38.50 3.40 29.77
N VAL A 216 -37.69 2.38 30.08
CA VAL A 216 -37.97 1.44 31.17
C VAL A 216 -38.04 2.18 32.51
N ILE A 217 -37.11 3.09 32.79
CA ILE A 217 -37.14 3.92 34.00
C ILE A 217 -38.45 4.69 34.13
N LYS A 218 -38.85 5.41 33.07
CA LYS A 218 -40.13 6.16 33.04
C LYS A 218 -41.33 5.26 33.29
N GLN A 219 -41.36 4.04 32.75
CA GLN A 219 -42.47 3.12 33.00
C GLN A 219 -42.55 2.71 34.47
N PHE A 220 -41.42 2.39 35.09
CA PHE A 220 -41.37 2.07 36.52
C PHE A 220 -41.70 3.26 37.43
N GLU A 221 -41.46 4.50 36.99
CA GLU A 221 -41.90 5.71 37.68
C GLU A 221 -43.43 5.88 37.64
N LEU A 222 -44.07 5.53 36.52
CA LEU A 222 -45.53 5.55 36.37
C LEU A 222 -46.21 4.45 37.18
N ASN A 223 -45.66 3.22 37.13
CA ASN A 223 -46.15 2.08 37.90
C ASN A 223 -44.96 1.24 38.36
N LYS A 224 -44.81 1.09 39.69
CA LYS A 224 -43.71 0.35 40.32
C LYS A 224 -43.69 -1.13 39.96
N THR A 225 -44.83 -1.67 39.55
CA THR A 225 -45.03 -3.04 39.06
C THR A 225 -45.10 -3.00 37.54
N GLN A 226 -44.23 -3.76 36.87
CA GLN A 226 -44.21 -3.85 35.41
C GLN A 226 -44.17 -5.30 34.95
N ASN A 227 -44.74 -5.57 33.78
CA ASN A 227 -44.68 -6.88 33.13
C ASN A 227 -43.76 -6.81 31.90
N PHE A 228 -43.01 -7.88 31.62
CA PHE A 228 -42.08 -7.96 30.49
C PHE A 228 -42.76 -7.64 29.14
N LYS A 229 -43.93 -8.21 28.88
CA LYS A 229 -44.71 -7.97 27.66
C LYS A 229 -45.09 -6.49 27.52
N TYR A 230 -45.54 -5.87 28.59
CA TYR A 230 -45.89 -4.45 28.57
C TYR A 230 -44.66 -3.57 28.27
N LEU A 231 -43.53 -3.82 28.93
CA LEU A 231 -42.29 -3.08 28.66
C LEU A 231 -41.82 -3.24 27.21
N ARG A 232 -42.02 -4.43 26.63
CA ARG A 232 -41.71 -4.72 25.23
C ARG A 232 -42.61 -3.94 24.27
N GLU A 233 -43.91 -3.87 24.52
CA GLU A 233 -44.88 -3.13 23.70
C GLU A 233 -44.65 -1.60 23.71
N GLN A 234 -43.91 -1.06 24.69
CA GLN A 234 -43.54 0.36 24.75
C GLN A 234 -42.26 0.69 23.95
N LEU A 235 -41.63 -0.30 23.34
CA LEU A 235 -40.38 -0.15 22.60
C LEU A 235 -40.62 -0.38 21.11
N ASP A 236 -39.92 0.38 20.27
CA ASP A 236 -39.85 0.09 18.84
C ASP A 236 -39.14 -1.26 18.61
N VAL A 237 -39.46 -1.93 17.49
CA VAL A 237 -38.94 -3.26 17.14
C VAL A 237 -37.40 -3.33 17.21
N GLU A 238 -36.70 -2.25 16.83
CA GLU A 238 -35.24 -2.17 16.86
C GLU A 238 -34.65 -2.10 18.28
N LEU A 239 -35.45 -1.69 19.27
CA LEU A 239 -35.04 -1.52 20.66
C LEU A 239 -35.37 -2.74 21.52
N GLU A 240 -36.39 -3.52 21.14
CA GLU A 240 -36.83 -4.73 21.87
C GLU A 240 -35.67 -5.69 22.18
N MET A 241 -34.73 -5.84 21.23
CA MET A 241 -33.63 -6.78 21.37
C MET A 241 -32.67 -6.47 22.53
N TYR A 242 -32.64 -5.23 23.01
CA TYR A 242 -31.79 -4.79 24.12
C TYR A 242 -32.49 -4.85 25.49
N LEU A 243 -33.81 -5.04 25.51
CA LEU A 243 -34.59 -5.12 26.74
C LEU A 243 -34.15 -6.27 27.68
N PRO A 244 -33.89 -7.51 27.19
CA PRO A 244 -33.46 -8.61 28.08
C PRO A 244 -32.12 -8.33 28.76
N GLU A 245 -31.15 -7.79 28.01
CA GLU A 245 -29.83 -7.42 28.54
C GLU A 245 -29.97 -6.39 29.67
N TYR A 246 -30.80 -5.36 29.46
CA TYR A 246 -31.01 -4.32 30.47
C TYR A 246 -31.77 -4.83 31.70
N ILE A 247 -32.80 -5.67 31.53
CA ILE A 247 -33.52 -6.29 32.65
C ILE A 247 -32.59 -7.18 33.48
N GLN A 248 -31.72 -7.96 32.83
CA GLN A 248 -30.71 -8.76 33.53
C GLN A 248 -29.77 -7.88 34.36
N GLN A 249 -29.34 -6.73 33.82
CA GLN A 249 -28.52 -5.78 34.58
C GLN A 249 -29.28 -5.23 35.81
N LEU A 250 -30.56 -4.86 35.66
CA LEU A 250 -31.38 -4.35 36.78
C LEU A 250 -31.64 -5.39 37.88
N LEU A 251 -31.83 -6.66 37.50
CA LEU A 251 -31.95 -7.77 38.44
C LEU A 251 -30.63 -8.01 39.18
N ALA A 252 -29.51 -8.07 38.45
CA ALA A 252 -28.18 -8.28 39.01
C ALA A 252 -27.75 -7.15 39.96
N SER A 253 -28.23 -5.93 39.74
CA SER A 253 -27.99 -4.76 40.58
C SER A 253 -29.07 -4.51 41.64
N GLU A 254 -30.03 -5.42 41.79
CA GLU A 254 -31.10 -5.40 42.80
C GLU A 254 -32.02 -4.16 42.74
N TYR A 255 -32.12 -3.48 41.59
CA TYR A 255 -33.10 -2.40 41.43
C TYR A 255 -34.52 -2.95 41.31
N ILE A 256 -34.67 -4.10 40.67
CA ILE A 256 -35.94 -4.77 40.46
C ILE A 256 -35.89 -6.21 40.99
N LYS A 257 -37.05 -6.75 41.37
CA LYS A 257 -37.21 -8.15 41.77
C LYS A 257 -38.36 -8.79 41.00
N ILE A 258 -38.20 -10.07 40.64
CA ILE A 258 -39.26 -10.87 40.04
C ILE A 258 -40.29 -11.22 41.11
N VAL A 259 -41.56 -10.89 40.87
CA VAL A 259 -42.67 -11.14 41.80
C VAL A 259 -43.56 -12.29 41.35
N ASN A 260 -43.74 -12.47 40.04
CA ASN A 260 -44.37 -13.66 39.47
C ASN A 260 -43.51 -14.21 38.33
N ALA A 261 -43.26 -15.52 38.37
CA ALA A 261 -42.47 -16.28 37.40
C ALA A 261 -43.27 -17.42 36.74
N GLU A 262 -44.60 -17.41 36.85
CA GLU A 262 -45.45 -18.46 36.29
C GLU A 262 -45.54 -18.36 34.76
N GLY A 263 -44.83 -19.26 34.06
CA GLY A 263 -44.97 -19.47 32.61
C GLY A 263 -43.84 -18.87 31.76
N PRO A 264 -44.08 -18.60 30.46
CA PRO A 264 -43.07 -18.08 29.53
C PRO A 264 -42.52 -16.72 29.96
N LEU A 265 -41.35 -16.33 29.42
CA LEU A 265 -40.66 -15.06 29.71
C LEU A 265 -41.58 -13.82 29.63
N GLU A 266 -42.58 -13.86 28.74
CA GLU A 266 -43.56 -12.79 28.54
C GLU A 266 -44.47 -12.54 29.75
N ASN A 267 -44.61 -13.52 30.65
CA ASN A 267 -45.44 -13.42 31.84
C ASN A 267 -44.69 -12.90 33.08
N LEU A 268 -43.37 -12.68 32.97
CA LEU A 268 -42.56 -12.20 34.08
C LEU A 268 -43.02 -10.82 34.54
N THR A 269 -43.27 -10.70 35.84
CA THR A 269 -43.57 -9.42 36.49
C THR A 269 -42.44 -9.00 37.41
N PHE A 270 -42.09 -7.72 37.32
CA PHE A 270 -41.00 -7.09 38.05
C PHE A 270 -41.54 -5.99 38.95
N VAL A 271 -40.99 -5.87 40.14
CA VAL A 271 -41.28 -4.78 41.07
C VAL A 271 -40.01 -4.00 41.36
N LEU A 272 -40.11 -2.67 41.27
CA LEU A 272 -39.07 -1.74 41.67
C LEU A 272 -38.86 -1.82 43.19
N GLN A 273 -37.65 -2.21 43.61
CA GLN A 273 -37.26 -2.32 45.01
C GLN A 273 -36.53 -1.07 45.53
N ARG A 274 -35.75 -0.42 44.66
CA ARG A 274 -34.95 0.75 45.00
C ARG A 274 -35.33 1.94 44.12
N PRO A 275 -35.33 3.17 44.65
CA PRO A 275 -35.44 4.35 43.82
C PRO A 275 -34.28 4.42 42.82
N TRP A 276 -34.53 5.00 41.65
CA TRP A 276 -33.49 5.30 40.67
C TRP A 276 -32.49 6.30 41.26
N HIS A 277 -31.19 6.09 41.06
CA HIS A 277 -30.12 7.02 41.44
C HIS A 277 -29.80 8.00 40.32
#